data_AF-A0A7V3RQ97-F1
#
_entry.id   AF-A0A7V3RQ97-F1
#
_cell.length_a   1.000
_cell.length_b   1.000
_cell.length_c   1.000
_cell.angle_alpha   90.00
_cell.angle_beta   90.00
_cell.angle_gamma   90.00
#
_symmetry.space_group_name_H-M   'P 1'
#
loop_
_entity.id
_entity.type
_entity.pdbx_description
1 polymer ?
#
loop_
_entity_poly.entity_id
_entity_poly.type
_entity_poly.pdbx_seq_one_letter_code
_entity_poly.pdbx_strand_id
1 'polypeptide(L)'
;DFAWNAEPRLLRVVDGAQADWFCIDEFYSQSFTVTPASNRMGLRLHGAALTLPERELESEPVCPGSVQVTRDGQCIILGVDGQTIGGYPKIAQVISADLDKLAQLRPGETIRFQRVTLAEAEALYRNKQAELREWLTRLRTAEAFAS
;
A
#
# COMPACT_ATOMS: atom_id res chain seq x y z
N ASP A 1 -17.61 6.06 -24.51
CA ASP A 1 -16.49 6.78 -23.90
C ASP A 1 -16.91 7.47 -22.61
N PHE A 2 -16.71 6.79 -21.48
CA PHE A 2 -16.99 7.30 -20.13
C PHE A 2 -15.69 7.25 -19.33
N ALA A 3 -14.80 8.21 -19.57
CA ALA A 3 -13.67 8.44 -18.67
C ALA A 3 -14.20 9.21 -17.46
N TRP A 4 -14.66 8.48 -16.44
CA TRP A 4 -14.79 9.08 -15.12
C TRP A 4 -13.37 9.47 -14.68
N ASN A 5 -13.08 10.77 -14.60
CA ASN A 5 -11.98 11.27 -13.78
C ASN A 5 -12.34 10.97 -12.33
N ALA A 6 -12.21 9.70 -11.93
CA ALA A 6 -12.30 9.31 -10.54
C ALA A 6 -11.10 9.90 -9.82
N GLU A 7 -11.36 10.66 -8.76
CA GLU A 7 -10.31 11.15 -7.87
C GLU A 7 -9.40 9.98 -7.46
N PRO A 8 -8.07 10.15 -7.46
CA PRO A 8 -7.16 9.07 -7.14
C PRO A 8 -7.43 8.56 -5.72
N ARG A 9 -7.50 7.23 -5.57
CA ARG A 9 -7.74 6.62 -4.27
C ARG A 9 -6.52 6.87 -3.37
N LEU A 10 -6.76 7.40 -2.18
CA LEU A 10 -5.70 7.64 -1.21
C LEU A 10 -5.33 6.34 -0.50
N LEU A 11 -4.03 6.05 -0.47
CA LEU A 11 -3.45 4.94 0.27
C LEU A 11 -2.48 5.48 1.32
N ARG A 12 -2.77 5.24 2.60
CA ARG A 12 -1.96 5.76 3.70
C ARG A 12 -0.72 4.90 3.92
N VAL A 13 0.42 5.56 4.06
CA VAL A 13 1.73 4.94 4.23
C VAL A 13 2.53 5.61 5.32
N VAL A 14 3.41 4.85 5.94
CA VAL A 14 4.57 5.38 6.65
C VAL A 14 5.78 5.30 5.73
N ASP A 15 6.79 6.14 5.96
CA ASP A 15 8.03 6.05 5.19
C ASP A 15 8.71 4.70 5.39
N GLY A 16 9.30 4.18 4.32
CA GLY A 16 10.01 2.91 4.33
C GLY A 16 11.42 3.05 4.89
N ALA A 17 12.05 1.92 5.15
CA ALA A 17 13.39 1.86 5.72
C ALA A 17 14.47 2.52 4.85
N GLN A 18 14.23 2.62 3.53
CA GLN A 18 15.14 3.26 2.57
C GLN A 18 14.56 4.55 2.00
N ALA A 19 13.55 5.16 2.63
CA ALA A 19 12.94 6.38 2.13
C ALA A 19 13.95 7.54 1.97
N ASP A 20 14.95 7.60 2.85
CA ASP A 20 16.04 8.58 2.83
C ASP A 20 17.01 8.40 1.66
N TRP A 21 16.90 7.31 0.89
CA TRP A 21 17.68 7.10 -0.33
C TRP A 21 17.11 7.85 -1.53
N PHE A 22 15.85 8.30 -1.45
CA PHE A 22 15.12 8.90 -2.56
C PHE A 22 14.81 10.38 -2.31
N CYS A 23 14.53 11.11 -3.39
CA CYS A 23 13.80 12.37 -3.30
C CYS A 23 12.33 12.07 -2.97
N ILE A 24 11.99 12.02 -1.69
CA ILE A 24 10.69 11.55 -1.22
C ILE A 24 9.51 12.39 -1.75
N ASP A 25 9.74 13.66 -2.10
CA ASP A 25 8.73 14.53 -2.69
C ASP A 25 8.27 14.05 -4.08
N GLU A 26 9.15 13.41 -4.86
CA GLU A 26 8.78 12.80 -6.15
C GLU A 26 7.71 11.73 -5.94
N PHE A 27 7.78 10.97 -4.84
CA PHE A 27 6.84 9.90 -4.53
C PHE A 27 5.48 10.44 -4.05
N TYR A 28 5.47 11.45 -3.18
CA TYR A 28 4.23 11.98 -2.61
C TYR A 28 3.51 13.02 -3.48
N SER A 29 4.20 13.68 -4.41
CA SER A 29 3.61 14.74 -5.26
C SER A 29 2.83 14.22 -6.47
N GLN A 30 3.00 12.94 -6.81
CA GLN A 30 2.42 12.35 -8.03
C GLN A 30 1.31 11.33 -7.74
N SER A 31 0.57 11.00 -8.81
CA SER A 31 -0.35 9.87 -8.84
C SER A 31 0.30 8.66 -9.50
N PHE A 32 -0.15 7.46 -9.14
CA PHE A 32 0.27 6.21 -9.74
C PHE A 32 -0.92 5.43 -10.30
N THR A 33 -0.77 4.82 -11.46
CA THR A 33 -1.79 3.97 -12.08
C THR A 33 -1.46 2.50 -11.85
N VAL A 34 -2.44 1.72 -11.38
CA VAL A 34 -2.29 0.27 -11.23
C VAL A 34 -2.24 -0.38 -12.60
N THR A 35 -1.17 -1.12 -12.89
CA THR A 35 -0.96 -1.73 -14.21
C THR A 35 -1.67 -3.08 -14.34
N PRO A 36 -1.96 -3.54 -15.58
CA PRO A 36 -2.51 -4.88 -15.84
C PRO A 36 -1.62 -6.05 -15.41
N ALA A 37 -0.33 -5.81 -15.17
CA ALA A 37 0.62 -6.82 -14.69
C ALA A 37 0.53 -7.08 -13.17
N SER A 38 -0.43 -6.44 -12.49
CA SER A 38 -0.69 -6.59 -11.06
C SER A 38 -1.43 -7.89 -10.76
N ASN A 39 -1.06 -8.55 -9.66
CA ASN A 39 -1.71 -9.78 -9.19
C ASN A 39 -1.60 -9.89 -7.66
N ARG A 40 -1.95 -11.05 -7.08
CA ARG A 40 -1.90 -11.28 -5.64
C ARG A 40 -0.50 -11.23 -5.01
N MET A 41 0.56 -11.37 -5.81
CA MET A 41 1.94 -11.19 -5.34
C MET A 41 2.29 -9.71 -5.15
N GLY A 42 1.70 -8.82 -5.95
CA GLY A 42 1.89 -7.39 -5.82
C GLY A 42 1.23 -6.56 -6.91
N LEU A 43 0.94 -5.31 -6.55
CA LEU A 43 0.46 -4.30 -7.48
C LEU A 43 1.65 -3.59 -8.11
N ARG A 44 1.74 -3.66 -9.43
CA ARG A 44 2.72 -2.92 -10.22
C ARG A 44 2.13 -1.59 -10.59
N LEU A 45 2.80 -0.51 -10.25
CA LEU A 45 2.34 0.84 -10.41
C LEU A 45 3.12 1.55 -11.51
N HIS A 46 2.43 2.33 -12.32
CA HIS A 46 3.03 3.21 -13.32
C HIS A 46 2.87 4.67 -12.93
N GLY A 47 3.96 5.42 -12.96
CA GLY A 47 4.00 6.86 -12.69
C GLY A 47 5.25 7.49 -13.30
N ALA A 48 5.50 8.77 -12.98
CA ALA A 48 6.79 9.38 -13.25
C ALA A 48 7.88 8.59 -12.50
N ALA A 49 8.89 8.15 -13.23
CA ALA A 49 9.98 7.36 -12.67
C ALA A 49 10.68 8.14 -11.56
N LEU A 50 10.85 7.50 -10.41
CA LEU A 50 11.58 8.07 -9.29
C LEU A 50 13.08 8.08 -9.58
N THR A 51 13.77 9.11 -9.10
CA THR A 51 15.22 9.19 -9.16
C THR A 51 15.82 8.06 -8.32
N LEU A 52 16.65 7.23 -8.95
CA LEU A 52 17.24 6.06 -8.31
C LEU A 52 18.44 6.45 -7.43
N PRO A 53 18.63 5.78 -6.29
CA PRO A 53 19.80 5.98 -5.45
C PRO A 53 21.05 5.33 -6.05
N GLU A 54 22.23 5.89 -5.79
CA GLU A 54 23.53 5.34 -6.19
C GLU A 54 23.99 4.17 -5.28
N ARG A 55 23.04 3.35 -4.82
CA ARG A 55 23.30 2.21 -3.93
C ARG A 55 22.30 1.09 -4.21
N GLU A 56 22.75 -0.14 -4.07
CA GLU A 56 21.89 -1.32 -4.17
C GLU A 56 21.55 -1.85 -2.77
N LEU A 57 20.35 -2.42 -2.63
CA LEU A 57 19.92 -3.03 -1.37
C LEU A 57 20.31 -4.52 -1.37
N GLU A 58 21.05 -4.96 -0.34
CA GLU A 58 21.18 -6.38 -0.05
C GLU A 58 19.83 -6.97 0.37
N SER A 59 19.53 -8.18 -0.09
CA SER A 59 18.21 -8.79 0.13
C SER A 59 17.83 -8.83 1.61
N GLU A 60 16.69 -8.25 1.95
CA GLU A 60 16.21 -8.13 3.32
C GLU A 60 14.72 -8.52 3.45
N PRO A 61 14.20 -8.69 4.68
CA PRO A 61 12.80 -8.99 4.90
C PRO A 61 11.85 -7.92 4.35
N VAL A 62 10.73 -8.40 3.82
CA VAL A 62 9.62 -7.58 3.31
C VAL A 62 8.29 -8.18 3.76
N CYS A 63 7.23 -7.39 3.72
CA CYS A 63 5.90 -7.82 4.13
C CYS A 63 4.82 -7.26 3.19
N PRO A 64 3.57 -7.78 3.25
CA PRO A 64 2.46 -7.21 2.50
C PRO A 64 2.32 -5.71 2.78
N GLY A 65 2.14 -4.92 1.72
CA GLY A 65 2.11 -3.47 1.77
C GLY A 65 3.47 -2.78 1.64
N SER A 66 4.59 -3.51 1.61
CA SER A 66 5.89 -2.91 1.30
C SER A 66 5.88 -2.31 -0.10
N VAL A 67 6.22 -1.02 -0.22
CA VAL A 67 6.31 -0.30 -1.49
C VAL A 67 7.77 -0.28 -1.92
N GLN A 68 8.10 -1.12 -2.89
CA GLN A 68 9.43 -1.27 -3.45
C GLN A 68 9.60 -0.41 -4.71
N VAL A 69 10.78 0.17 -4.90
CA VAL A 69 11.14 0.88 -6.13
C VAL A 69 12.01 -0.03 -7.01
N THR A 70 11.58 -0.30 -8.23
CA THR A 70 12.30 -1.13 -9.21
C THR A 70 13.41 -0.36 -9.91
N ARG A 71 14.26 -1.07 -10.66
CA ARG A 71 15.42 -0.50 -11.38
C ARG A 71 15.07 0.48 -12.51
N ASP A 72 13.80 0.58 -12.88
CA ASP A 72 13.24 1.55 -13.82
C ASP A 72 12.51 2.71 -13.11
N GLY A 73 12.65 2.82 -11.79
CA GLY A 73 12.06 3.89 -10.97
C GLY A 73 10.54 3.75 -10.76
N GLN A 74 9.95 2.62 -11.16
CA GLN A 74 8.53 2.33 -10.94
C GLN A 74 8.31 1.69 -9.55
N CYS A 75 7.07 1.67 -9.08
CA CYS A 75 6.74 1.14 -7.75
C CYS A 75 6.03 -0.22 -7.84
N ILE A 76 6.34 -1.11 -6.90
CA ILE A 76 5.60 -2.34 -6.65
C ILE A 76 5.13 -2.36 -5.19
N ILE A 77 3.83 -2.50 -4.95
CA ILE A 77 3.32 -2.78 -3.60
C ILE A 77 3.16 -4.28 -3.44
N LEU A 78 3.86 -4.88 -2.48
CA LEU A 78 3.75 -6.33 -2.24
C LEU A 78 2.36 -6.70 -1.72
N GLY A 79 1.80 -7.75 -2.33
CA GLY A 79 0.53 -8.35 -1.95
C GLY A 79 0.70 -9.45 -0.90
N VAL A 80 -0.39 -10.11 -0.57
CA VAL A 80 -0.43 -11.18 0.45
C VAL A 80 0.33 -12.44 0.04
N ASP A 81 0.47 -12.69 -1.27
CA ASP A 81 1.26 -13.80 -1.81
C ASP A 81 2.66 -13.32 -2.26
N GLY A 82 3.06 -12.12 -1.82
CA GLY A 82 4.36 -11.53 -2.12
C GLY A 82 5.51 -12.32 -1.50
N GLN A 83 6.71 -12.12 -2.04
CA GLN A 83 7.94 -12.67 -1.48
C GLN A 83 8.17 -12.20 -0.04
N THR A 84 8.92 -12.98 0.74
CA THR A 84 9.29 -12.64 2.14
C THR A 84 10.66 -11.98 2.26
N ILE A 85 11.49 -12.10 1.22
CA ILE A 85 12.81 -11.48 1.08
C ILE A 85 12.84 -10.73 -0.27
N GLY A 86 13.36 -9.50 -0.28
CA GLY A 86 13.46 -8.71 -1.50
C GLY A 86 14.72 -7.83 -1.56
N GLY A 87 15.25 -7.64 -2.77
CA GLY A 87 16.43 -6.81 -3.04
C GLY A 87 16.12 -5.43 -3.62
N TYR A 88 14.86 -5.00 -3.58
CA TYR A 88 14.49 -3.64 -4.00
C TYR A 88 14.27 -2.74 -2.78
N PRO A 89 14.83 -1.51 -2.79
CA PRO A 89 14.66 -0.54 -1.72
C PRO A 89 13.18 -0.22 -1.47
N LYS A 90 12.80 -0.15 -0.19
CA LYS A 90 11.44 0.17 0.23
C LYS A 90 11.34 1.66 0.55
N ILE A 91 10.64 2.40 -0.30
CA ILE A 91 10.39 3.83 -0.12
C ILE A 91 9.27 4.11 0.89
N ALA A 92 8.30 3.18 1.01
CA ALA A 92 7.15 3.33 1.89
C ALA A 92 6.60 1.97 2.36
N GLN A 93 5.75 1.98 3.37
CA GLN A 93 4.99 0.84 3.84
C GLN A 93 3.52 1.23 4.00
N VAL A 94 2.63 0.54 3.30
CA VAL A 94 1.18 0.69 3.47
C VAL A 94 0.78 0.26 4.87
N ILE A 95 0.00 1.11 5.54
CA ILE A 95 -0.45 0.82 6.90
C ILE A 95 -1.41 -0.37 6.91
N SER A 96 -1.38 -1.17 7.98
CA SER A 96 -2.24 -2.35 8.10
C SER A 96 -3.73 -2.03 7.98
N ALA A 97 -4.15 -0.83 8.39
CA ALA A 97 -5.52 -0.36 8.29
C ALA A 97 -6.01 -0.18 6.84
N ASP A 98 -5.11 -0.08 5.86
CA ASP A 98 -5.43 0.15 4.44
C ASP A 98 -5.11 -1.06 3.52
N LEU A 99 -4.68 -2.19 4.07
CA LEU A 99 -4.37 -3.39 3.27
C LEU A 99 -5.59 -4.00 2.54
N ASP A 100 -6.79 -3.82 3.08
CA ASP A 100 -8.03 -4.20 2.39
C ASP A 100 -8.34 -3.27 1.21
N LYS A 101 -8.09 -1.97 1.35
CA LYS A 101 -8.20 -1.02 0.23
C LYS A 101 -7.24 -1.40 -0.89
N LEU A 102 -6.00 -1.75 -0.53
CA LEU A 102 -4.99 -2.25 -1.46
C LEU A 102 -5.50 -3.48 -2.22
N ALA A 103 -6.09 -4.47 -1.52
CA ALA A 103 -6.62 -5.69 -2.12
C ALA A 103 -7.78 -5.48 -3.10
N GLN A 104 -8.45 -4.32 -3.03
CA GLN A 104 -9.59 -3.97 -3.90
C GLN A 104 -9.18 -3.14 -5.12
N LEU A 105 -7.89 -2.80 -5.26
CA LEU A 105 -7.39 -2.04 -6.41
C LEU A 105 -7.33 -2.90 -7.68
N ARG A 106 -7.70 -2.31 -8.80
CA ARG A 106 -7.81 -2.95 -10.12
C ARG A 106 -6.94 -2.23 -11.15
N PRO A 107 -6.49 -2.93 -12.20
CA PRO A 107 -5.82 -2.29 -13.33
C PRO A 107 -6.59 -1.10 -13.88
N GLY A 108 -5.90 0.02 -14.10
CA GLY A 108 -6.47 1.28 -14.55
C GLY A 108 -6.91 2.23 -13.43
N GLU A 109 -7.08 1.75 -12.19
CA GLU A 109 -7.32 2.66 -11.06
C GLU A 109 -6.07 3.51 -10.76
N THR A 110 -6.30 4.75 -10.39
CA THR A 110 -5.25 5.68 -9.99
C THR A 110 -5.23 5.82 -8.47
N ILE A 111 -4.04 5.85 -7.87
CA ILE A 111 -3.83 6.06 -6.44
C ILE A 111 -2.88 7.23 -6.17
N ARG A 112 -2.97 7.79 -4.98
CA ARG A 112 -1.95 8.68 -4.40
C ARG A 112 -1.57 8.19 -3.02
N PHE A 113 -0.30 8.32 -2.67
CA PHE A 113 0.18 7.98 -1.34
C PHE A 113 -0.01 9.16 -0.40
N GLN A 114 -0.53 8.88 0.80
CA GLN A 114 -0.67 9.85 1.86
C GLN A 114 0.25 9.46 3.02
N ARG A 115 1.22 10.31 3.32
CA ARG A 115 2.10 10.12 4.48
C ARG A 115 1.28 10.26 5.77
N VAL A 116 1.47 9.31 6.68
CA VAL A 116 0.99 9.37 8.07
C VAL A 116 2.15 9.05 9.01
N THR A 117 2.05 9.51 10.25
CA THR A 117 2.97 9.11 11.31
C THR A 117 2.71 7.68 11.77
N LEU A 118 3.70 7.06 12.41
CA LEU A 118 3.53 5.74 13.02
C LEU A 118 2.42 5.74 14.08
N ALA A 119 2.31 6.81 14.88
CA ALA A 119 1.27 6.95 15.89
C ALA A 119 -0.15 7.01 15.27
N GLU A 120 -0.31 7.75 14.17
CA GLU A 120 -1.57 7.79 13.42
C GLU A 120 -1.89 6.42 12.80
N ALA A 121 -0.89 5.74 12.23
CA ALA A 121 -1.06 4.40 11.68
C ALA A 121 -1.54 3.38 12.73
N GLU A 122 -0.95 3.41 13.94
CA GLU A 122 -1.37 2.58 15.06
C GLU A 122 -2.80 2.91 15.52
N ALA A 123 -3.15 4.19 15.64
CA ALA A 123 -4.48 4.62 16.03
C ALA A 123 -5.53 4.12 15.00
N LEU A 124 -5.25 4.27 13.71
CA LEU A 124 -6.10 3.78 12.63
C LEU A 124 -6.26 2.26 12.66
N TYR A 125 -5.19 1.52 12.95
CA TYR A 125 -5.27 0.08 13.11
C TYR A 125 -6.14 -0.32 14.31
N ARG A 126 -5.97 0.33 15.46
CA ARG A 126 -6.78 0.07 16.66
C ARG A 126 -8.27 0.36 16.42
N ASN A 127 -8.58 1.48 15.76
CA ASN A 127 -9.96 1.84 15.43
C ASN A 127 -10.59 0.78 14.51
N LYS A 128 -9.89 0.36 13.47
CA LYS A 128 -10.36 -0.70 12.57
C LYS A 128 -10.59 -2.03 13.29
N GLN A 129 -9.71 -2.39 14.22
CA GLN A 129 -9.87 -3.58 15.04
C GLN A 129 -11.08 -3.47 15.98
N ALA A 130 -11.34 -2.30 16.55
CA ALA A 130 -12.50 -2.06 17.39
C ALA A 130 -13.82 -2.18 16.60
N GLU A 131 -13.88 -1.56 15.42
CA GLU A 131 -15.03 -1.66 14.50
C GLU A 131 -15.32 -3.12 14.13
N LEU A 132 -14.29 -3.88 13.72
CA LEU A 132 -14.46 -5.29 13.37
C LEU A 132 -14.97 -6.12 14.56
N ARG A 133 -14.43 -5.89 15.77
CA ARG A 133 -14.91 -6.57 16.99
C ARG A 133 -16.36 -6.24 17.28
N GLU A 134 -16.77 -4.98 17.13
CA GLU A 134 -18.15 -4.57 17.33
C GLU A 134 -19.09 -5.29 16.35
N TRP A 135 -18.73 -5.34 15.06
CA TRP A 135 -19.47 -6.09 14.06
C TRP A 135 -19.61 -7.57 14.40
N LEU A 136 -18.51 -8.22 14.80
CA LEU A 136 -18.53 -9.63 15.21
C LEU A 136 -19.43 -9.87 16.44
N THR A 137 -19.44 -8.95 17.41
CA THR A 137 -20.35 -9.02 18.55
C THR A 137 -21.81 -8.94 18.09
N ARG A 138 -22.14 -7.98 17.21
CA ARG A 138 -23.52 -7.83 16.68
C ARG A 138 -24.01 -9.09 15.97
N LEU A 139 -23.16 -9.71 15.13
CA LEU A 139 -23.50 -10.94 14.42
C LEU A 139 -23.78 -12.10 15.39
N ARG A 140 -22.93 -12.30 16.40
CA ARG A 140 -23.13 -13.34 17.42
C ARG A 140 -24.41 -13.14 18.23
N THR A 141 -24.72 -11.89 18.58
CA THR A 141 -25.95 -11.58 19.29
C THR A 141 -27.19 -11.84 18.42
N ALA A 142 -27.15 -11.47 17.14
CA ALA A 142 -28.25 -11.74 16.21
C ALA A 142 -28.51 -13.24 16.02
N GLU A 143 -27.45 -14.06 15.94
CA GLU A 143 -27.57 -15.53 15.87
C GLU A 143 -28.23 -16.11 17.14
N ALA A 144 -27.86 -15.63 18.32
CA ALA A 144 -28.43 -16.09 19.59
C ALA A 144 -29.92 -15.73 19.76
N PHE A 145 -30.43 -14.72 19.06
CA PHE A 145 -31.86 -14.39 19.02
C PHE A 145 -32.62 -15.15 17.91
N ALA A 146 -31.92 -15.73 16.95
CA ALA A 146 -32.50 -16.51 15.85
C ALA A 146 -32.56 -18.02 16.14
N SER A 147 -31.84 -18.50 17.17
CA SER A 147 -31.88 -19.86 17.71
C SER A 147 -32.83 -19.99 18.89
#